data_AF-A0A7D9HBT6-F1
#
_entry.id   AF-A0A7D9HBT6-F1
#
_cell.length_a   1.000
_cell.length_b   1.000
_cell.length_c   1.000
_cell.angle_alpha   90.00
_cell.angle_beta   90.00
_cell.angle_gamma   90.00
#
_symmetry.space_group_name_H-M   'P 1'
#
loop_
_entity.id
_entity.type
_entity.pdbx_description
1 polymer ?
#
loop_
_entity_poly.entity_id
_entity_poly.type
_entity_poly.pdbx_seq_one_letter_code
_entity_poly.pdbx_strand_id
1 'polypeptide(L)'
;MKSVKETGYDQYTTFVKERFVDQKKPITDPMKMNKLPMFSRPPTKVPSKQKAQLTALKEDSALFSRLYIVCQSREGDLQNFFKQENQPSPPSLLQQGQLRQSNKADLVKCLTDHIDVVECPQVDAKIIDGVVVVQMLNPKTASTFREYVATVFIRYVTSQLQSAQRIDIIWDTYKDDSLQSCTRDRRGSGARHRVALSVKVPPNWKSFLRVNENKTELFRLLAEEVIAIHA
;
A
#
# COMPACT_ATOMS: atom_id res chain seq x y z
N MET A 1 17.53 -1.50 36.50
CA MET A 1 16.89 -0.66 35.46
C MET A 1 16.10 0.42 36.20
N LYS A 2 16.41 1.72 36.03
CA LYS A 2 15.57 2.77 36.64
C LYS A 2 14.16 2.67 36.06
N SER A 3 13.14 2.72 36.91
CA SER A 3 11.75 2.70 36.43
C SER A 3 11.43 4.00 35.67
N VAL A 4 10.42 3.96 34.77
CA VAL A 4 9.94 5.16 34.06
C VAL A 4 9.58 6.27 35.06
N LYS A 5 9.03 5.87 36.21
CA LYS A 5 8.61 6.76 37.29
C LYS A 5 9.80 7.45 37.97
N GLU A 6 10.84 6.69 38.33
CA GLU A 6 12.08 7.26 38.90
C GLU A 6 12.75 8.24 37.92
N THR A 7 12.85 7.85 36.65
CA THR A 7 13.47 8.70 35.62
C THR A 7 12.71 10.01 35.43
N GLY A 8 11.37 9.95 35.44
CA GLY A 8 10.53 11.16 35.37
C GLY A 8 10.69 12.06 36.59
N TYR A 9 10.76 11.47 37.79
CA TYR A 9 10.92 12.23 39.04
C TYR A 9 12.28 12.94 39.14
N ASP A 10 13.37 12.26 38.76
CA ASP A 10 14.71 12.83 38.72
C ASP A 10 14.78 14.04 37.76
N GLN A 11 14.11 13.93 36.61
CA GLN A 11 14.08 15.00 35.62
C GLN A 11 13.25 16.19 36.04
N TYR A 12 12.08 15.95 36.63
CA TYR A 12 11.28 17.01 37.20
C TYR A 12 12.07 17.79 38.25
N THR A 13 12.69 17.07 39.18
CA THR A 13 13.47 17.68 40.27
C THR A 13 14.64 18.50 39.72
N THR A 14 15.33 17.96 38.71
CA THR A 14 16.43 18.66 38.02
C THR A 14 15.94 19.91 37.30
N PHE A 15 14.81 19.84 36.60
CA PHE A 15 14.21 20.98 35.90
C PHE A 15 13.84 22.10 36.87
N VAL A 16 13.15 21.77 37.96
CA VAL A 16 12.78 22.75 38.99
C VAL A 16 14.02 23.43 39.56
N LYS A 17 15.04 22.63 39.90
CA LYS A 17 16.29 23.16 40.45
C LYS A 17 17.03 24.07 39.47
N GLU A 18 17.25 23.64 38.24
CA GLU A 18 18.04 24.40 37.27
C GLU A 18 17.36 25.70 36.81
N ARG A 19 16.02 25.69 36.68
CA ARG A 19 15.26 26.80 36.07
C ARG A 19 14.71 27.77 37.10
N PHE A 20 14.23 27.28 38.25
CA PHE A 20 13.52 28.11 39.23
C PHE A 20 14.33 28.39 40.49
N VAL A 21 15.18 27.46 40.94
CA VAL A 21 16.00 27.66 42.15
C VAL A 21 17.33 28.31 41.80
N ASP A 22 18.12 27.65 40.96
CA ASP A 22 19.46 28.11 40.59
C ASP A 22 19.44 29.16 39.46
N GLN A 23 18.31 29.30 38.74
CA GLN A 23 18.11 30.20 37.59
C GLN A 23 19.21 30.14 36.52
N LYS A 24 19.83 28.96 36.35
CA LYS A 24 20.98 28.77 35.45
C LYS A 24 20.59 28.71 33.98
N LYS A 25 19.31 28.48 33.68
CA LYS A 25 18.84 28.34 32.30
C LYS A 25 17.40 28.88 32.13
N PRO A 26 17.05 29.52 31.00
CA PRO A 26 15.70 30.04 30.72
C PRO A 26 14.61 28.97 30.71
N ILE A 27 13.37 29.27 31.09
CA ILE A 27 12.29 28.26 31.06
C ILE A 27 12.02 27.69 29.65
N THR A 28 12.38 28.45 28.61
CA THR A 28 12.13 28.12 27.20
C THR A 28 13.13 27.14 26.59
N ASP A 29 14.27 26.83 27.24
CA ASP A 29 15.23 25.96 26.56
C ASP A 29 14.70 24.53 26.42
N PRO A 30 15.00 23.88 25.29
CA PRO A 30 14.63 22.49 25.07
C PRO A 30 15.18 21.54 26.15
N MET A 31 14.33 20.62 26.60
CA MET A 31 14.75 19.48 27.43
C MET A 31 15.12 18.28 26.57
N LYS A 32 16.12 17.52 27.00
CA LYS A 32 16.53 16.29 26.30
C LYS A 32 15.46 15.22 26.44
N MET A 33 15.00 14.70 25.31
CA MET A 33 14.06 13.58 25.25
C MET A 33 14.63 12.30 25.85
N ASN A 34 13.80 11.61 26.64
CA ASN A 34 14.11 10.27 27.14
C ASN A 34 13.88 9.22 26.06
N LYS A 35 14.89 8.39 25.80
CA LYS A 35 14.75 7.21 24.95
C LYS A 35 14.30 6.00 25.77
N LEU A 36 13.15 6.11 26.44
CA LEU A 36 12.57 5.01 27.19
C LEU A 36 11.72 4.13 26.25
N PRO A 37 11.86 2.80 26.29
CA PRO A 37 10.98 1.91 25.53
C PRO A 37 9.55 2.03 26.08
N MET A 38 8.60 2.51 25.28
CA MET A 38 7.19 2.63 25.68
C MET A 38 6.48 1.28 25.81
N PHE A 39 7.02 0.21 25.21
CA PHE A 39 6.44 -1.13 25.22
C PHE A 39 7.47 -2.14 25.69
N SER A 40 7.01 -3.18 26.41
CA SER A 40 7.84 -4.29 26.90
C SER A 40 8.61 -5.02 25.79
N ARG A 41 8.18 -4.85 24.54
CA ARG A 41 8.90 -5.27 23.34
C ARG A 41 9.11 -4.07 22.44
N PRO A 42 10.35 -3.62 22.21
CA PRO A 42 10.60 -2.62 21.18
C PRO A 42 10.17 -3.17 19.82
N PRO A 43 9.62 -2.35 18.91
CA PRO A 43 9.35 -2.79 17.55
C PRO A 43 10.66 -3.26 16.92
N THR A 44 10.70 -4.54 16.53
CA THR A 44 11.85 -5.10 15.80
C THR A 44 12.05 -4.34 14.51
N LYS A 45 13.25 -3.80 14.30
CA LYS A 45 13.61 -3.16 13.04
C LYS A 45 13.40 -4.17 11.92
N VAL A 46 12.52 -3.83 10.97
CA VAL A 46 12.30 -4.66 9.79
C VAL A 46 13.62 -4.73 9.02
N PRO A 47 14.20 -5.94 8.81
CA PRO A 47 15.44 -6.06 8.06
C PRO A 47 15.26 -5.57 6.63
N SER A 48 16.35 -5.10 6.01
CA SER A 48 16.32 -4.74 4.59
C SER A 48 15.98 -5.97 3.74
N LYS A 49 15.38 -5.76 2.57
CA LYS A 49 14.96 -6.84 1.66
C LYS A 49 16.10 -7.83 1.36
N GLN A 50 17.30 -7.30 1.10
CA GLN A 50 18.50 -8.11 0.86
C GLN A 50 18.93 -8.92 2.09
N LYS A 51 18.95 -8.30 3.27
CA LYS A 51 19.33 -8.99 4.51
C LYS A 51 18.38 -10.14 4.82
N ALA A 52 17.08 -9.91 4.64
CA ALA A 52 16.06 -10.93 4.85
C ALA A 52 16.14 -12.07 3.83
N GLN A 53 16.45 -11.78 2.55
CA GLN A 53 16.70 -12.82 1.55
C GLN A 53 17.92 -13.67 1.91
N LEU A 54 19.00 -13.04 2.38
CA LEU A 54 20.21 -13.75 2.80
C LEU A 54 19.95 -14.65 4.02
N THR A 55 19.16 -14.19 4.99
CA THR A 55 18.74 -15.02 6.12
C THR A 55 17.93 -16.23 5.66
N ALA A 56 16.92 -16.04 4.81
CA ALA A 56 16.12 -17.14 4.29
C ALA A 56 16.99 -18.18 3.53
N LEU A 57 17.94 -17.72 2.71
CA LEU A 57 18.84 -18.62 1.99
C LEU A 57 19.74 -19.43 2.93
N LYS A 58 20.17 -18.85 4.06
CA LYS A 58 20.94 -19.57 5.08
C LYS A 58 20.10 -20.63 5.80
N GLU A 59 18.85 -20.31 6.09
CA GLU A 59 17.90 -21.25 6.71
C GLU A 59 17.61 -22.42 5.77
N ASP A 60 17.36 -22.13 4.49
CA ASP A 60 17.19 -23.14 3.43
C ASP A 60 18.44 -24.02 3.31
N SER A 61 19.62 -23.42 3.24
CA SER A 61 20.89 -24.16 3.16
C SER A 61 21.11 -25.07 4.38
N ALA A 62 20.78 -24.60 5.58
CA ALA A 62 20.86 -25.39 6.80
C ALA A 62 19.83 -26.52 6.83
N LEU A 63 18.62 -26.30 6.29
CA LEU A 63 17.59 -27.33 6.15
C LEU A 63 18.03 -28.42 5.17
N PHE A 64 18.48 -28.04 3.97
CA PHE A 64 18.93 -29.00 2.95
C PHE A 64 20.19 -29.75 3.36
N SER A 65 21.13 -29.11 4.06
CA SER A 65 22.29 -29.80 4.64
C SER A 65 21.88 -30.88 5.65
N ARG A 66 20.89 -30.58 6.50
CA ARG A 66 20.34 -31.56 7.45
C ARG A 66 19.62 -32.69 6.74
N LEU A 67 18.81 -32.38 5.73
CA LEU A 67 18.14 -33.39 4.90
C LEU A 67 19.17 -34.33 4.25
N TYR A 68 20.24 -33.78 3.66
CA TYR A 68 21.30 -34.57 3.04
C TYR A 68 21.92 -35.57 4.02
N ILE A 69 22.29 -35.12 5.23
CA ILE A 69 22.87 -36.01 6.26
C ILE A 69 21.87 -37.10 6.68
N VAL A 70 20.58 -36.77 6.81
CA VAL A 70 19.54 -37.75 7.14
C VAL A 70 19.40 -38.79 6.03
N CYS A 71 19.41 -38.37 4.76
CA CYS A 71 19.35 -39.27 3.61
C CYS A 71 20.57 -40.20 3.47
N GLN A 72 21.71 -39.86 4.08
CA GLN A 72 22.89 -40.75 4.13
C GLN A 72 22.75 -41.88 5.16
N SER A 73 21.94 -41.66 6.20
CA SER A 73 21.76 -42.61 7.32
C SER A 73 20.42 -43.34 7.29
N ARG A 74 19.46 -42.86 6.50
CA ARG A 74 18.10 -43.40 6.33
C ARG A 74 17.71 -43.32 4.86
N GLU A 75 16.86 -44.23 4.39
CA GLU A 75 16.20 -44.07 3.09
C GLU A 75 15.28 -42.84 3.13
N GLY A 76 15.79 -41.70 2.66
CA GLY A 76 15.07 -40.44 2.67
C GLY A 76 14.06 -40.36 1.52
N ASP A 77 12.77 -40.28 1.85
CA ASP A 77 11.72 -40.00 0.87
C ASP A 77 11.64 -38.49 0.58
N LEU A 78 12.31 -38.08 -0.48
CA LEU A 78 12.28 -36.69 -0.97
C LEU A 78 10.87 -36.28 -1.42
N GLN A 79 10.06 -37.19 -1.95
CA GLN A 79 8.70 -36.87 -2.40
C GLN A 79 7.82 -36.52 -1.20
N ASN A 80 7.89 -37.30 -0.12
CA ASN A 80 7.16 -36.96 1.10
C ASN A 80 7.72 -35.70 1.77
N PHE A 81 9.04 -35.49 1.76
CA PHE A 81 9.65 -34.27 2.28
C PHE A 81 9.08 -33.02 1.58
N PHE A 82 9.09 -32.98 0.25
CA PHE A 82 8.60 -31.81 -0.50
C PHE A 82 7.07 -31.65 -0.51
N LYS A 83 6.31 -32.67 -0.09
CA LYS A 83 4.86 -32.52 0.17
C LYS A 83 4.56 -31.72 1.42
N GLN A 84 5.48 -31.70 2.39
CA GLN A 84 5.29 -31.05 3.67
C GLN A 84 5.86 -29.63 3.68
N GLU A 85 5.34 -28.82 4.61
CA GLU A 85 5.85 -27.49 4.86
C GLU A 85 7.08 -27.53 5.78
N ASN A 86 8.27 -27.44 5.19
CA ASN A 86 9.53 -27.60 5.94
C ASN A 86 10.10 -26.29 6.50
N GLN A 87 9.35 -25.20 6.36
CA GLN A 87 9.73 -23.86 6.81
C GLN A 87 8.87 -23.46 8.02
N PRO A 88 9.30 -22.48 8.84
CA PRO A 88 8.50 -21.98 9.96
C PRO A 88 7.15 -21.36 9.57
N SER A 89 6.93 -21.11 8.28
CA SER A 89 5.72 -20.48 7.75
C SER A 89 5.56 -20.80 6.26
N PRO A 90 4.32 -20.83 5.72
CA PRO A 90 4.07 -21.30 4.37
C PRO A 90 4.63 -20.28 3.38
N PRO A 91 5.69 -20.59 2.61
CA PRO A 91 6.28 -19.63 1.68
C PRO A 91 5.35 -19.29 0.51
N SER A 92 4.29 -20.08 0.30
CA SER A 92 3.21 -19.79 -0.64
C SER A 92 2.30 -18.65 -0.17
N LEU A 93 2.11 -18.50 1.14
CA LEU A 93 1.18 -17.54 1.75
C LEU A 93 1.88 -16.41 2.51
N LEU A 94 3.08 -16.63 3.03
CA LEU A 94 3.81 -15.70 3.87
C LEU A 94 5.21 -15.42 3.32
N GLN A 95 5.66 -14.19 3.48
CA GLN A 95 7.01 -13.74 3.17
C GLN A 95 7.45 -12.75 4.25
N GLN A 96 8.52 -13.07 4.99
CA GLN A 96 9.07 -12.22 6.04
C GLN A 96 8.06 -11.87 7.16
N GLY A 97 7.23 -12.85 7.56
CA GLY A 97 6.21 -12.66 8.59
C GLY A 97 4.99 -11.84 8.14
N GLN A 98 4.85 -11.57 6.84
CA GLN A 98 3.71 -10.88 6.25
C GLN A 98 3.06 -11.71 5.15
N LEU A 99 1.80 -11.41 4.80
CA LEU A 99 1.13 -12.02 3.65
C LEU A 99 1.95 -11.81 2.36
N ARG A 100 2.21 -12.90 1.66
CA ARG A 100 2.86 -12.91 0.36
C ARG A 100 1.91 -12.29 -0.66
N GLN A 101 2.39 -11.25 -1.35
CA GLN A 101 1.62 -10.61 -2.41
C GLN A 101 1.98 -11.26 -3.73
N SER A 102 0.97 -11.79 -4.43
CA SER A 102 1.07 -12.13 -5.85
C SER A 102 0.69 -10.92 -6.70
N ASN A 103 1.23 -10.85 -7.92
CA ASN A 103 0.75 -9.90 -8.90
C ASN A 103 -0.38 -10.55 -9.69
N LYS A 104 -1.61 -10.04 -9.56
CA LYS A 104 -2.78 -10.56 -10.28
C LYS A 104 -2.56 -10.56 -11.81
N ALA A 105 -1.73 -9.66 -12.33
CA ALA A 105 -1.38 -9.62 -13.75
C ALA A 105 -0.60 -10.85 -14.23
N ASP A 106 0.04 -11.62 -13.35
CA ASP A 106 0.72 -12.85 -13.73
C ASP A 106 -0.29 -13.93 -14.19
N LEU A 107 -1.50 -13.92 -13.65
CA LEU A 107 -2.59 -14.81 -14.09
C LEU A 107 -3.06 -14.48 -15.51
N VAL A 108 -3.05 -13.20 -15.88
CA VAL A 108 -3.51 -12.77 -17.22
C VAL A 108 -2.67 -13.46 -18.29
N LYS A 109 -1.34 -13.53 -18.10
CA LYS A 109 -0.42 -14.20 -19.04
C LYS A 109 -0.83 -15.64 -19.29
N CYS A 110 -1.10 -16.41 -18.22
CA CYS A 110 -1.53 -17.80 -18.33
C CYS A 110 -2.88 -17.97 -19.03
N LEU A 111 -3.79 -16.99 -18.86
CA LEU A 111 -5.13 -17.02 -19.45
C LEU A 111 -5.12 -16.62 -20.93
N THR A 112 -4.31 -15.63 -21.32
CA THR A 112 -4.25 -15.15 -22.72
C THR A 112 -3.70 -16.18 -23.70
N ASP A 113 -2.84 -17.10 -23.26
CA ASP A 113 -2.26 -18.14 -24.13
C ASP A 113 -3.30 -19.15 -24.66
N HIS A 114 -4.52 -19.14 -24.09
CA HIS A 114 -5.60 -20.08 -24.40
C HIS A 114 -6.86 -19.38 -24.94
N ILE A 115 -6.78 -18.09 -25.31
CA ILE A 115 -7.92 -17.30 -25.77
C ILE A 115 -7.69 -16.90 -27.23
N ASP A 116 -8.58 -17.35 -28.11
CA ASP A 116 -8.67 -16.81 -29.47
C ASP A 116 -9.18 -15.37 -29.43
N VAL A 117 -8.58 -14.48 -30.23
CA VAL A 117 -9.02 -13.09 -30.33
C VAL A 117 -10.38 -13.05 -31.00
N VAL A 118 -11.44 -12.90 -30.22
CA VAL A 118 -12.80 -12.69 -30.72
C VAL A 118 -13.01 -11.20 -30.99
N GLU A 119 -13.58 -10.86 -32.15
CA GLU A 119 -14.02 -9.49 -32.44
C GLU A 119 -15.04 -9.02 -31.38
N CYS A 120 -14.84 -7.81 -30.86
CA CYS A 120 -15.73 -7.26 -29.85
C CYS A 120 -17.12 -7.04 -30.46
N PRO A 121 -18.19 -7.69 -29.96
CA PRO A 121 -19.53 -7.51 -30.49
C PRO A 121 -20.01 -6.07 -30.27
N GLN A 122 -20.98 -5.64 -31.08
CA GLN A 122 -21.72 -4.42 -30.77
C GLN A 122 -22.46 -4.61 -29.44
N VAL A 123 -22.33 -3.65 -28.54
CA VAL A 123 -22.92 -3.71 -27.19
C VAL A 123 -23.79 -2.50 -26.93
N ASP A 124 -24.94 -2.72 -26.30
CA ASP A 124 -25.83 -1.61 -25.91
C ASP A 124 -25.32 -0.86 -24.68
N ALA A 125 -24.59 -1.53 -23.79
CA ALA A 125 -24.06 -0.95 -22.57
C ALA A 125 -22.60 -1.35 -22.30
N LYS A 126 -21.83 -0.42 -21.74
CA LYS A 126 -20.47 -0.67 -21.24
C LYS A 126 -20.41 -0.41 -19.74
N ILE A 127 -19.89 -1.38 -18.99
CA ILE A 127 -19.60 -1.23 -17.56
C ILE A 127 -18.11 -1.01 -17.42
N ILE A 128 -17.72 0.11 -16.81
CA ILE A 128 -16.34 0.57 -16.72
C ILE A 128 -15.91 0.59 -15.27
N ASP A 129 -14.77 -0.03 -14.98
CA ASP A 129 -14.07 0.15 -13.70
C ASP A 129 -13.42 1.55 -13.68
N GLY A 130 -14.04 2.47 -12.93
CA GLY A 130 -13.62 3.86 -12.84
C GLY A 130 -12.23 4.01 -12.21
N VAL A 131 -11.84 3.11 -11.30
CA VAL A 131 -10.52 3.15 -10.66
C VAL A 131 -9.43 2.87 -11.67
N VAL A 132 -9.64 1.86 -12.51
CA VAL A 132 -8.70 1.51 -13.60
C VAL A 132 -8.61 2.64 -14.61
N VAL A 133 -9.73 3.25 -14.98
CA VAL A 133 -9.73 4.40 -15.89
C VAL A 133 -8.95 5.58 -15.33
N VAL A 134 -9.15 5.96 -14.07
CA VAL A 134 -8.41 7.05 -13.43
C VAL A 134 -6.91 6.77 -13.35
N GLN A 135 -6.52 5.51 -13.16
CA GLN A 135 -5.10 5.11 -13.17
C GLN A 135 -4.48 5.21 -14.57
N MET A 136 -5.24 4.86 -15.61
CA MET A 136 -4.82 4.96 -17.01
C MET A 136 -4.76 6.42 -17.49
N LEU A 137 -5.74 7.23 -17.09
CA LEU A 137 -5.91 8.61 -17.53
C LEU A 137 -5.14 9.57 -16.61
N ASN A 138 -3.82 9.64 -16.82
CA ASN A 138 -3.01 10.69 -16.21
C ASN A 138 -3.45 12.08 -16.73
N PRO A 139 -3.51 13.10 -15.87
CA PRO A 139 -3.83 14.49 -16.22
C PRO A 139 -3.06 15.12 -17.38
N LYS A 140 -1.93 14.55 -17.83
CA LYS A 140 -1.11 15.06 -18.93
C LYS A 140 -0.77 16.56 -18.74
N THR A 141 -1.34 17.44 -19.56
CA THR A 141 -1.11 18.89 -19.55
C THR A 141 -2.12 19.66 -18.69
N ALA A 142 -3.14 18.99 -18.15
CA ALA A 142 -4.18 19.65 -17.37
C ALA A 142 -3.61 20.25 -16.08
N SER A 143 -3.82 21.56 -15.93
CA SER A 143 -3.31 22.33 -14.80
C SER A 143 -4.20 22.25 -13.56
N THR A 144 -5.51 22.08 -13.76
CA THR A 144 -6.55 22.04 -12.70
C THR A 144 -7.46 20.83 -12.85
N PHE A 145 -8.14 20.44 -11.78
CA PHE A 145 -9.10 19.34 -11.84
C PHE A 145 -10.23 19.62 -12.82
N ARG A 146 -10.69 20.88 -12.96
CA ARG A 146 -11.64 21.28 -14.00
C ARG A 146 -11.14 20.92 -15.40
N GLU A 147 -9.92 21.30 -15.71
CA GLU A 147 -9.31 21.03 -17.01
C GLU A 147 -9.12 19.53 -17.23
N TYR A 148 -8.70 18.79 -16.19
CA TYR A 148 -8.57 17.34 -16.23
C TYR A 148 -9.90 16.65 -16.56
N VAL A 149 -10.96 17.03 -15.84
CA VAL A 149 -12.32 16.51 -16.06
C VAL A 149 -12.72 16.74 -17.51
N ALA A 150 -12.72 18.00 -17.95
CA ALA A 150 -13.24 18.37 -19.26
C ALA A 150 -12.43 17.80 -20.43
N THR A 151 -11.09 17.86 -20.36
CA THR A 151 -10.22 17.58 -21.51
C THR A 151 -9.73 16.14 -21.57
N VAL A 152 -9.66 15.44 -20.43
CA VAL A 152 -9.12 14.08 -20.34
C VAL A 152 -10.22 13.08 -20.01
N PHE A 153 -10.88 13.22 -18.85
CA PHE A 153 -11.78 12.21 -18.35
C PHE A 153 -13.08 12.14 -19.15
N ILE A 154 -13.77 13.27 -19.31
CA ILE A 154 -15.03 13.35 -20.07
C ILE A 154 -14.81 12.97 -21.53
N ARG A 155 -13.73 13.46 -22.15
CA ARG A 155 -13.38 13.09 -23.52
C ARG A 155 -13.25 11.57 -23.70
N TYR A 156 -12.67 10.88 -22.71
CA TYR A 156 -12.59 9.42 -22.72
C TYR A 156 -13.97 8.77 -22.56
N VAL A 157 -14.80 9.23 -21.62
CA VAL A 157 -16.16 8.69 -21.43
C VAL A 157 -17.00 8.87 -22.69
N THR A 158 -16.97 10.06 -23.31
CA THR A 158 -17.70 10.33 -24.56
C THR A 158 -17.21 9.46 -25.70
N SER A 159 -15.91 9.17 -25.82
CA SER A 159 -15.41 8.27 -26.87
C SER A 159 -15.86 6.82 -26.65
N GLN A 160 -15.98 6.38 -25.40
CA GLN A 160 -16.55 5.07 -25.09
C GLN A 160 -18.04 4.98 -25.47
N LEU A 161 -18.77 6.09 -25.39
CA LEU A 161 -20.21 6.16 -25.68
C LEU A 161 -20.50 6.12 -27.20
N GLN A 162 -19.50 6.33 -28.05
CA GLN A 162 -19.68 6.21 -29.51
C GLN A 162 -20.02 4.78 -29.97
N SER A 163 -19.69 3.78 -29.15
CA SER A 163 -19.90 2.35 -29.44
C SER A 163 -20.78 1.66 -28.40
N ALA A 164 -21.58 2.43 -27.65
CA ALA A 164 -22.58 1.90 -26.73
C ALA A 164 -23.67 2.94 -26.47
N GLN A 165 -24.91 2.51 -26.23
CA GLN A 165 -26.00 3.41 -25.88
C GLN A 165 -25.90 3.93 -24.44
N ARG A 166 -25.27 3.14 -23.55
CA ARG A 166 -25.13 3.46 -22.13
C ARG A 166 -23.73 3.17 -21.60
N ILE A 167 -23.26 3.99 -20.68
CA ILE A 167 -22.07 3.71 -19.88
C ILE A 167 -22.41 3.76 -18.40
N ASP A 168 -22.04 2.70 -17.69
CA ASP A 168 -22.11 2.61 -16.24
C ASP A 168 -20.68 2.63 -15.68
N ILE A 169 -20.31 3.67 -14.93
CA ILE A 169 -18.98 3.78 -14.30
C ILE A 169 -19.08 3.34 -12.85
N ILE A 170 -18.34 2.29 -12.49
CA ILE A 170 -18.33 1.72 -11.14
C ILE A 170 -17.10 2.22 -10.39
N TRP A 171 -17.33 2.75 -9.19
CA TRP A 171 -16.29 3.29 -8.33
C TRP A 171 -16.09 2.40 -7.10
N ASP A 172 -14.83 2.11 -6.78
CA ASP A 172 -14.51 1.37 -5.55
C ASP A 172 -14.88 2.16 -4.30
N THR A 173 -15.36 1.43 -3.28
CA THR A 173 -15.50 1.95 -1.92
C THR A 173 -14.32 1.52 -1.06
N TYR A 174 -13.65 2.49 -0.43
CA TYR A 174 -12.53 2.23 0.48
C TYR A 174 -13.04 2.13 1.91
N LYS A 175 -13.22 0.90 2.40
CA LYS A 175 -13.52 0.61 3.80
C LYS A 175 -12.24 0.30 4.58
N ASP A 176 -12.11 0.85 5.79
CA ASP A 176 -10.92 0.73 6.64
C ASP A 176 -10.78 -0.67 7.27
N ASP A 177 -11.91 -1.31 7.57
CA ASP A 177 -12.03 -2.65 8.14
C ASP A 177 -11.92 -3.79 7.12
N SER A 178 -11.60 -3.48 5.86
CA SER A 178 -11.41 -4.49 4.81
C SER A 178 -10.08 -5.23 4.96
N LEU A 179 -10.06 -6.53 4.65
CA LEU A 179 -8.81 -7.32 4.52
C LEU A 179 -7.80 -6.70 3.53
N GLN A 180 -8.25 -5.85 2.61
CA GLN A 180 -7.37 -5.15 1.67
C GLN A 180 -6.74 -3.86 2.22
N SER A 181 -7.15 -3.37 3.40
CA SER A 181 -6.60 -2.13 4.00
C SER A 181 -5.09 -2.26 4.22
N CYS A 182 -4.62 -3.35 4.86
CA CYS A 182 -3.20 -3.62 5.05
C CYS A 182 -2.41 -3.71 3.72
N THR A 183 -3.05 -4.19 2.66
CA THR A 183 -2.44 -4.23 1.32
C THR A 183 -2.28 -2.81 0.74
N ARG A 184 -3.19 -1.88 1.04
CA ARG A 184 -3.13 -0.48 0.61
C ARG A 184 -2.04 0.28 1.37
N ASP A 185 -1.92 0.08 2.68
CA ASP A 185 -0.86 0.71 3.50
C ASP A 185 0.54 0.41 2.95
N ARG A 186 0.75 -0.81 2.46
CA ARG A 186 2.04 -1.25 1.90
C ARG A 186 2.33 -0.70 0.50
N ARG A 187 1.33 -0.21 -0.25
CA ARG A 187 1.54 0.41 -1.58
C ARG A 187 2.17 1.80 -1.49
N GLY A 188 2.34 2.32 -0.27
CA GLY A 188 3.08 3.52 0.06
C GLY A 188 2.16 4.68 0.42
N SER A 189 2.72 5.68 1.09
CA SER A 189 2.03 6.91 1.46
C SER A 189 2.10 7.95 0.34
N GLY A 190 1.10 8.83 0.31
CA GLY A 190 1.10 10.05 -0.50
C GLY A 190 0.72 11.24 0.37
N ALA A 191 0.76 12.44 -0.21
CA ALA A 191 0.26 13.62 0.46
C ALA A 191 -1.25 13.78 0.22
N ARG A 192 -1.97 14.19 1.27
CA ARG A 192 -3.37 14.59 1.16
C ARG A 192 -3.45 15.87 0.31
N HIS A 193 -4.32 15.86 -0.69
CA HIS A 193 -4.59 17.02 -1.53
C HIS A 193 -6.10 17.21 -1.62
N ARG A 194 -6.57 18.43 -1.40
CA ARG A 194 -7.98 18.76 -1.62
C ARG A 194 -8.34 18.55 -3.10
N VAL A 195 -9.43 17.84 -3.36
CA VAL A 195 -9.95 17.66 -4.72
C VAL A 195 -11.14 18.59 -4.93
N ALA A 196 -10.96 19.59 -5.79
CA ALA A 196 -12.01 20.51 -6.22
C ALA A 196 -11.66 21.08 -7.59
N LEU A 197 -12.66 21.44 -8.39
CA LEU A 197 -12.48 21.88 -9.78
C LEU A 197 -11.46 23.03 -9.95
N SER A 198 -11.44 23.99 -9.02
CA SER A 198 -10.53 25.15 -9.06
C SER A 198 -9.10 24.85 -8.58
N VAL A 199 -8.86 23.67 -8.00
CA VAL A 199 -7.57 23.30 -7.42
C VAL A 199 -6.66 22.73 -8.51
N LYS A 200 -5.37 23.02 -8.40
CA LYS A 200 -4.35 22.47 -9.30
C LYS A 200 -4.22 20.97 -9.13
N VAL A 201 -4.04 20.27 -10.25
CA VAL A 201 -3.76 18.84 -10.22
C VAL A 201 -2.37 18.60 -9.63
N PRO A 202 -2.20 17.59 -8.76
CA PRO A 202 -0.90 17.27 -8.21
C PRO A 202 0.05 16.75 -9.31
N PRO A 203 1.32 17.19 -9.32
CA PRO A 203 2.29 16.80 -10.35
C PRO A 203 2.61 15.31 -10.30
N ASN A 204 2.56 14.70 -9.12
CA ASN A 204 2.76 13.26 -8.95
C ASN A 204 1.42 12.53 -8.79
N TRP A 205 0.75 12.29 -9.93
CA TRP A 205 -0.54 11.61 -9.98
C TRP A 205 -0.53 10.23 -9.31
N LYS A 206 0.52 9.44 -9.55
CA LYS A 206 0.66 8.11 -8.95
C LYS A 206 0.71 8.16 -7.42
N SER A 207 1.42 9.12 -6.85
CA SER A 207 1.49 9.32 -5.40
C SER A 207 0.16 9.83 -4.84
N PHE A 208 -0.48 10.78 -5.54
CA PHE A 208 -1.80 11.29 -5.17
C PHE A 208 -2.85 10.17 -5.07
N LEU A 209 -2.87 9.26 -6.05
CA LEU A 209 -3.77 8.09 -6.05
C LEU A 209 -3.42 7.04 -5.00
N ARG A 210 -2.32 7.14 -4.24
CA ARG A 210 -2.05 6.19 -3.13
C ARG A 210 -2.90 6.47 -1.88
N VAL A 211 -3.42 7.70 -1.76
CA VAL A 211 -4.21 8.16 -0.60
C VAL A 211 -5.69 7.87 -0.83
N ASN A 212 -6.34 7.15 0.08
CA ASN A 212 -7.73 6.70 -0.08
C ASN A 212 -8.71 7.87 -0.10
N GLU A 213 -8.46 8.91 0.69
CA GLU A 213 -9.28 10.11 0.79
C GLU A 213 -9.24 10.90 -0.52
N ASN A 214 -8.05 11.04 -1.10
CA ASN A 214 -7.88 11.68 -2.42
C ASN A 214 -8.67 10.96 -3.50
N LYS A 215 -8.63 9.61 -3.51
CA LYS A 215 -9.42 8.81 -4.45
C LYS A 215 -10.91 9.00 -4.22
N THR A 216 -11.36 8.94 -2.97
CA THR A 216 -12.78 9.07 -2.61
C THR A 216 -13.35 10.41 -3.08
N GLU A 217 -12.63 11.51 -2.82
CA GLU A 217 -13.06 12.83 -3.30
C GLU A 217 -13.00 12.95 -4.82
N LEU A 218 -11.94 12.41 -5.45
CA LEU A 218 -11.83 12.43 -6.91
C LEU A 218 -12.97 11.65 -7.57
N PHE A 219 -13.28 10.45 -7.09
CA PHE A 219 -14.32 9.61 -7.68
C PHE A 219 -15.68 10.26 -7.55
N ARG A 220 -15.96 10.88 -6.39
CA ARG A 220 -17.17 11.68 -6.20
C ARG A 220 -17.24 12.83 -7.21
N LEU A 221 -16.18 13.62 -7.33
CA LEU A 221 -16.13 14.76 -8.26
C LEU A 221 -16.33 14.31 -9.71
N LEU A 222 -15.68 13.22 -10.13
CA LEU A 222 -15.84 12.68 -11.48
C LEU A 222 -17.26 12.14 -11.73
N ALA A 223 -17.86 11.49 -10.74
CA ALA A 223 -19.24 11.00 -10.84
C ALA A 223 -20.24 12.17 -11.00
N GLU A 224 -20.09 13.23 -10.20
CA GLU A 224 -20.93 14.43 -10.29
C GLU A 224 -20.83 15.10 -11.66
N GLU A 225 -19.60 15.25 -12.19
CA GLU A 225 -19.37 15.90 -13.49
C GLU A 225 -19.85 15.05 -14.68
N VAL A 226 -19.79 13.71 -14.60
CA VAL A 226 -20.34 12.83 -15.64
C VAL A 226 -21.86 12.92 -15.71
N ILE A 227 -22.53 12.94 -14.56
CA ILE A 227 -24.00 13.07 -14.50
C ILE A 227 -24.43 14.43 -15.07
N ALA A 228 -23.68 15.49 -14.78
CA ALA A 228 -23.98 16.84 -15.24
C ALA A 228 -23.91 17.04 -16.76
N ILE A 229 -23.31 16.11 -17.52
CA ILE A 229 -23.24 16.19 -18.98
C ILE A 229 -24.51 15.68 -19.67
N HIS A 230 -25.31 14.87 -18.98
CA HIS A 230 -26.58 14.33 -19.47
C HIS A 230 -27.81 15.07 -18.94
N ALA A 231 -27.62 16.09 -18.08
CA ALA A 231 -28.67 16.97 -17.58
C ALA A 231 -28.76 18.24 -18.43
#